data_AF-A0A348PM10-F1
#
_entry.id   AF-A0A348PM10-F1
#
_cell.length_a   1.000
_cell.length_b   1.000
_cell.length_c   1.000
_cell.angle_alpha   90.00
_cell.angle_beta   90.00
_cell.angle_gamma   90.00
#
_symmetry.space_group_name_H-M   'P 1'
#
loop_
_entity.id
_entity.type
_entity.pdbx_description
1 polymer ?
#
loop_
_entity_poly.entity_id
_entity_poly.type
_entity_poly.pdbx_seq_one_letter_code
_entity_poly.pdbx_strand_id
1 'polypeptide(L)' 'PIDEFLEILVASGVKIWACKLAMDMFHLQKEDLIDDLEGVLTVGDFYNRAHGEGSHLMFI' A
#
# COMPACT_ATOMS: atom_id res chain seq x y z
N PRO A 1 9.32 14.31 8.99
CA PRO A 1 8.09 13.74 9.60
C PRO A 1 7.59 12.59 8.70
N ILE A 2 7.00 11.53 9.25
CA ILE A 2 6.59 10.36 8.42
C ILE A 2 5.33 10.69 7.60
N ASP A 3 4.42 11.43 8.21
CA ASP A 3 3.22 12.03 7.61
C ASP A 3 3.54 12.88 6.37
N GLU A 4 4.40 13.89 6.50
CA GLU A 4 4.82 14.75 5.37
C GLU A 4 5.47 13.95 4.24
N PHE A 5 6.22 12.89 4.57
CA PHE A 5 6.83 12.03 3.57
C PHE A 5 5.79 11.23 2.77
N LEU A 6 4.75 10.72 3.43
CA LEU A 6 3.66 10.02 2.76
C LEU A 6 2.88 10.95 1.82
N GLU A 7 2.61 12.19 2.24
CA GLU A 7 1.98 13.20 1.39
C GLU A 7 2.81 13.49 0.12
N ILE A 8 4.14 13.63 0.26
CA ILE A 8 5.04 13.84 -0.89
C ILE A 8 5.00 12.64 -1.85
N LEU A 9 4.95 11.41 -1.34
CA LEU A 9 4.85 10.21 -2.19
C LEU A 9 3.55 10.22 -3.00
N VAL A 10 2.42 10.49 -2.35
CA VAL A 10 1.10 10.56 -3.00
C VAL A 10 1.09 11.68 -4.04
N ALA A 11 1.60 12.87 -3.70
CA ALA A 11 1.73 14.00 -4.62
C ALA A 11 2.65 13.70 -5.82
N SER A 12 3.60 12.78 -5.67
CA SER A 12 4.50 12.30 -6.72
C SER A 12 3.88 11.20 -7.59
N GLY A 13 2.64 10.79 -7.32
CA GLY A 13 1.92 9.75 -8.05
C GLY A 13 2.14 8.33 -7.52
N VAL A 14 2.73 8.17 -6.33
CA VAL A 14 2.84 6.87 -5.68
C VAL A 14 1.48 6.43 -5.17
N LYS A 15 1.14 5.19 -5.49
CA LYS A 15 -0.07 4.54 -5.01
C LYS A 15 0.25 3.73 -3.75
N ILE A 16 -0.56 3.90 -2.71
CA ILE A 16 -0.37 3.23 -1.41
C ILE A 16 -1.51 2.25 -1.19
N TRP A 17 -1.18 1.04 -0.74
CA TRP A 17 -2.16 -0.01 -0.45
C TRP A 17 -1.91 -0.65 0.91
N ALA A 18 -2.99 -1.10 1.55
CA ALA A 18 -2.93 -1.88 2.76
C ALA A 18 -2.98 -3.39 2.45
N CYS A 19 -2.21 -4.18 3.20
CA CYS A 19 -2.27 -5.64 3.11
C CYS A 19 -3.48 -6.17 3.88
N LYS A 20 -4.39 -6.88 3.18
CA LYS A 20 -5.60 -7.43 3.78
C LYS A 20 -5.31 -8.35 4.97
N LEU A 21 -4.34 -9.26 4.80
CA LEU A 21 -3.96 -10.21 5.84
C LEU A 21 -3.41 -9.48 7.08
N ALA A 22 -2.58 -8.44 6.89
CA ALA A 22 -2.06 -7.67 8.00
C ALA A 22 -3.18 -6.93 8.75
N MET A 23 -4.11 -6.28 8.02
CA MET A 23 -5.26 -5.64 8.66
C MET A 23 -6.07 -6.62 9.52
N ASP A 24 -6.34 -7.81 9.00
CA ASP A 24 -7.09 -8.85 9.72
C ASP A 24 -6.33 -9.34 10.96
N MET A 25 -5.01 -9.53 10.87
CA MET A 25 -4.14 -9.96 11.98
C MET A 25 -4.08 -8.94 13.11
N PHE A 26 -4.07 -7.65 12.77
CA PHE A 26 -3.97 -6.55 13.74
C PHE A 26 -5.33 -5.93 14.09
N HIS A 27 -6.42 -6.51 13.59
CA HIS A 27 -7.79 -6.05 13.80
C HIS A 27 -8.04 -4.59 13.38
N LEU A 28 -7.34 -4.13 12.34
CA LEU A 28 -7.46 -2.77 11.81
C LEU A 28 -8.59 -2.68 10.79
N GLN A 29 -9.34 -1.58 10.82
CA GLN A 29 -10.31 -1.19 9.81
C GLN A 29 -9.72 -0.11 8.89
N LYS A 30 -10.45 0.25 7.82
CA LYS A 30 -9.95 1.24 6.85
C LYS A 30 -9.81 2.62 7.48
N GLU A 31 -10.68 2.93 8.44
CA GLU A 31 -10.74 4.20 9.16
C GLU A 31 -9.57 4.38 10.13
N ASP A 32 -8.84 3.30 10.46
CA ASP A 32 -7.64 3.34 11.29
C ASP A 32 -6.37 3.68 10.48
N LEU A 33 -6.50 3.87 9.16
CA LEU A 33 -5.39 4.07 8.23
C LEU A 33 -5.43 5.47 7.60
N ILE A 34 -4.39 5.81 6.82
CA ILE A 34 -4.32 7.10 6.11
C ILE A 34 -5.41 7.22 5.03
N ASP A 35 -5.93 8.43 4.83
CA ASP A 35 -6.99 8.70 3.85
C ASP A 35 -6.54 8.47 2.40
N ASP A 36 -5.24 8.66 2.10
CA ASP A 36 -4.65 8.51 0.77
C ASP A 36 -4.48 7.05 0.30
N LEU A 37 -5.07 6.09 1.01
CA LEU A 37 -5.09 4.69 0.62
C LEU A 37 -5.90 4.48 -0.66
N GLU A 38 -5.24 3.92 -1.67
CA GLU A 38 -5.88 3.49 -2.93
C GLU A 38 -6.79 2.27 -2.70
N GLY A 39 -6.50 1.48 -1.68
CA GLY A 39 -7.34 0.36 -1.27
C GLY A 39 -6.60 -0.71 -0.49
N VAL A 40 -7.28 -1.84 -0.35
CA VAL A 40 -6.76 -3.02 0.35
C VAL A 40 -6.51 -4.12 -0.67
N LEU A 41 -5.36 -4.78 -0.58
CA LEU A 41 -4.95 -5.83 -1.51
C LEU A 41 -4.62 -7.13 -0.76
N THR A 42 -4.86 -8.26 -1.42
CA THR A 42 -4.29 -9.54 -1.02
C THR A 42 -2.87 -9.69 -1.56
N VAL A 43 -2.13 -10.69 -1.08
CA VAL A 43 -0.82 -11.03 -1.64
C VAL A 43 -0.90 -11.42 -3.12
N GLY A 44 -1.99 -12.05 -3.55
CA GLY A 44 -2.22 -12.38 -4.96
C GLY A 44 -2.39 -11.13 -5.81
N ASP A 45 -3.17 -10.15 -5.34
CA ASP A 45 -3.36 -8.88 -6.05
C ASP A 45 -2.06 -8.07 -6.13
N PHE A 46 -1.23 -8.11 -5.08
CA PHE A 46 0.09 -7.49 -5.07
C PHE A 46 0.98 -8.05 -6.16
N TYR A 47 1.14 -9.39 -6.22
CA TYR A 47 1.95 -10.01 -7.26
C TYR A 47 1.37 -9.74 -8.64
N ASN A 48 0.05 -9.88 -8.84
CA ASN A 48 -0.66 -9.56 -10.09
C ASN A 48 -0.32 -8.16 -10.62
N ARG A 49 -0.23 -7.15 -9.73
CA ARG A 49 0.19 -5.79 -10.10
C ARG A 49 1.67 -5.71 -10.44
N ALA A 50 2.51 -6.49 -9.78
CA ALA A 50 3.94 -6.54 -9.99
C ALA A 50 4.39 -7.36 -11.21
N HIS A 51 3.47 -8.04 -11.92
CA HIS A 51 3.77 -8.88 -13.09
C HIS A 51 4.20 -8.10 -14.36
N GLY A 52 4.33 -6.78 -14.31
CA GLY A 52 4.76 -5.96 -15.46
C GLY A 52 6.22 -6.17 -15.86
N GLU A 53 6.52 -6.02 -17.16
CA GLU A 53 7.89 -6.02 -17.67
C GLU A 53 8.69 -4.86 -17.05
N GLY A 54 9.91 -5.14 -16.60
CA GLY A 54 10.75 -4.13 -15.91
C GLY A 54 10.30 -3.81 -14.48
N SER A 55 9.37 -4.57 -13.89
CA SER A 55 8.98 -4.44 -12.49
C SER A 55 10.09 -4.92 -11.55
N HIS A 56 10.36 -4.14 -10.51
CA HIS A 56 11.32 -4.46 -9.45
C HIS A 56 10.59 -4.53 -8.11
N LEU A 57 10.77 -5.65 -7.41
CA LEU A 57 10.22 -5.84 -6.07
C LEU A 57 11.31 -5.65 -5.03
N MET A 58 11.06 -4.76 -4.07
CA MET A 58 11.94 -4.50 -2.94
C MET A 58 11.17 -4.73 -1.64
N PHE A 59 11.78 -5.47 -0.73
CA PHE A 59 11.26 -5.71 0.61
C PHE A 59 12.16 -4.97 1.60
N ILE A 60 11.57 -4.09 2.41
CA ILE A 60 12.25 -3.25 3.41
C ILE A 60 11.86 -3.77 4.80
#